data_AF-A0ABD4KUS2-F1
#
_entry.id   AF-A0ABD4KUS2-F1
#
_cell.length_a   1.000
_cell.length_b   1.000
_cell.length_c   1.000
_cell.angle_alpha   90.00
_cell.angle_beta   90.00
_cell.angle_gamma   90.00
#
_symmetry.space_group_name_H-M   'P 1'
#
loop_
_entity.id
_entity.type
_entity.pdbx_description
1 polymer ?
#
loop_
_entity_poly.entity_id
_entity_poly.type
_entity_poly.pdbx_seq_one_letter_code
_entity_poly.pdbx_strand_id
1 'polypeptide(L)'
;KQRDLATGWQESDYVEPEVEFIEQGKKEGGRVVGRLYIQRKVEGELARVYLRLMYGLAEYHGVPVADADGFLWQNPEEYLYIVKDFTFQPVERFSFSLEQFSQQILDMAKQGQYTKLESEFDAKRKQELMQLNLFHHSSDDSFALKPLWDKSQGCYKRASY
;
A
#
# COMPACT_ATOMS: atom_id res chain seq x y z
N LYS A 1 12.84 -5.59 -10.44
CA LYS A 1 11.94 -5.52 -11.62
C LYS A 1 11.45 -6.90 -12.07
N GLN A 2 12.19 -7.73 -12.84
CA GLN A 2 11.62 -8.99 -13.39
C GLN A 2 11.09 -9.98 -12.33
N ARG A 3 11.78 -10.12 -11.19
CA ARG A 3 11.29 -10.95 -10.08
C ARG A 3 10.01 -10.39 -9.45
N ASP A 4 9.97 -9.08 -9.24
CA ASP A 4 8.81 -8.40 -8.66
C ASP A 4 7.59 -8.52 -9.59
N LEU A 5 7.77 -8.29 -10.89
CA LEU A 5 6.71 -8.52 -11.90
C LEU A 5 6.19 -9.96 -11.84
N ALA A 6 7.06 -10.95 -11.70
CA ALA A 6 6.66 -12.36 -11.55
C ALA A 6 5.88 -12.64 -10.26
N THR A 7 6.00 -11.77 -9.24
CA THR A 7 5.23 -11.86 -7.99
C THR A 7 3.91 -11.08 -8.02
N GLY A 8 3.58 -10.41 -9.14
CA GLY A 8 2.29 -9.71 -9.36
C GLY A 8 2.36 -8.19 -9.32
N TRP A 9 3.56 -7.61 -9.28
CA TRP A 9 3.75 -6.15 -9.27
C TRP A 9 3.51 -5.56 -10.65
N GLN A 10 3.10 -4.30 -10.71
CA GLN A 10 2.78 -3.64 -11.97
C GLN A 10 4.02 -2.98 -12.55
N GLU A 11 4.15 -3.03 -13.88
CA GLU A 11 5.25 -2.33 -14.56
C GLU A 11 5.17 -0.81 -14.39
N SER A 12 3.96 -0.27 -14.33
CA SER A 12 3.70 1.15 -14.06
C SER A 12 4.15 1.63 -12.68
N ASP A 13 4.47 0.72 -11.76
CA ASP A 13 5.02 1.08 -10.44
C ASP A 13 6.50 1.47 -10.53
N TYR A 14 7.17 1.24 -11.66
CA TYR A 14 8.58 1.51 -11.88
C TYR A 14 8.77 2.66 -12.85
N VAL A 15 9.72 3.55 -12.53
CA VAL A 15 10.24 4.52 -13.48
C VAL A 15 11.37 3.87 -14.28
N GLU A 16 11.48 4.23 -15.57
CA GLU A 16 12.60 3.79 -16.40
C GLU A 16 13.93 4.11 -15.70
N PRO A 17 14.87 3.15 -15.66
CA PRO A 17 16.08 3.31 -14.89
C PRO A 17 16.96 4.41 -15.50
N GLU A 18 17.34 5.38 -14.68
CA GLU A 18 18.33 6.38 -15.06
C GLU A 18 19.73 5.76 -14.96
N VAL A 19 20.46 5.71 -16.08
CA VAL A 19 21.85 5.28 -16.13
C VAL A 19 22.74 6.51 -16.20
N GLU A 20 23.48 6.77 -15.14
CA GLU A 20 24.44 7.86 -15.05
C GLU A 20 25.86 7.33 -15.28
N PHE A 21 26.56 7.91 -16.26
CA PHE A 21 27.97 7.64 -16.51
C PHE A 21 28.79 8.75 -15.84
N ILE A 22 29.58 8.37 -14.84
CA ILE A 22 30.47 9.29 -14.13
C ILE A 22 31.89 9.00 -14.62
N GLU A 23 32.39 9.85 -15.52
CA GLU A 23 33.80 9.81 -15.89
C GLU A 23 34.65 10.37 -14.75
N GLN A 24 35.54 9.53 -14.19
CA GLN A 24 36.63 10.01 -13.36
C GLN A 24 37.85 10.25 -14.27
N GLY A 25 38.69 11.23 -13.92
CA GLY A 25 39.75 11.73 -14.80
C GLY A 25 40.70 10.63 -15.29
N LYS A 26 41.51 10.96 -16.30
CA LYS A 26 42.34 10.08 -17.19
C LYS A 26 43.12 8.88 -16.58
N LYS A 27 43.14 8.65 -15.27
CA LYS A 27 43.78 7.52 -14.58
C LYS A 27 42.84 6.66 -13.72
N GLU A 28 41.59 7.06 -13.50
CA GLU A 28 40.60 6.29 -12.74
C GLU A 28 39.48 5.86 -13.69
N GLY A 29 39.24 4.55 -13.80
CA GLY A 29 38.20 4.02 -14.68
C GLY A 29 36.83 4.58 -14.30
N GLY A 30 36.04 5.00 -15.29
CA GLY A 30 34.72 5.57 -15.07
C GLY A 30 33.77 4.65 -14.31
N ARG A 31 32.79 5.23 -13.63
CA ARG A 31 31.75 4.53 -12.87
C ARG A 31 30.41 4.65 -13.57
N VAL A 32 29.69 3.54 -13.72
CA VAL A 32 28.29 3.51 -14.18
C VAL A 32 27.38 3.33 -12.98
N VAL A 33 26.38 4.18 -12.82
CA VAL A 33 25.36 4.09 -11.78
C VAL A 33 24.00 3.92 -12.43
N GLY A 34 23.36 2.76 -12.24
CA GLY A 34 21.96 2.56 -12.60
C GLY A 34 21.05 2.79 -11.39
N ARG A 35 20.04 3.64 -11.51
CA ARG A 35 19.04 3.87 -10.47
C ARG A 35 17.67 3.41 -10.96
N LEU A 36 17.00 2.60 -10.15
CA LEU A 36 15.60 2.20 -10.35
C LEU A 36 14.76 2.89 -9.29
N TYR A 37 13.74 3.64 -9.70
CA TYR A 37 12.81 4.28 -8.78
C TYR A 37 11.46 3.55 -8.81
N ILE A 38 10.92 3.28 -7.63
CA ILE A 38 9.57 2.73 -7.45
C ILE A 38 8.66 3.90 -7.05
N GLN A 39 7.64 4.18 -7.85
CA GLN A 39 6.67 5.25 -7.56
C GLN A 39 5.38 4.63 -7.04
N ARG A 40 5.26 4.53 -5.71
CA ARG A 40 4.05 4.00 -5.06
C ARG A 40 3.67 4.88 -3.87
N LYS A 41 2.37 5.14 -3.73
CA LYS A 41 1.79 5.80 -2.56
C LYS A 41 0.90 4.78 -1.87
N VAL A 42 1.30 4.32 -0.69
CA VAL A 42 0.51 3.44 0.18
C VAL A 42 0.02 4.27 1.35
N GLU A 43 -1.28 4.45 1.50
CA GLU A 43 -1.87 5.36 2.51
C GLU A 43 -2.49 4.62 3.71
N GLY A 44 -2.21 3.32 3.81
CA GLY A 44 -2.56 2.49 4.97
C GLY A 44 -3.96 1.86 4.90
N GLU A 45 -4.62 1.87 3.74
CA GLU A 45 -5.98 1.34 3.57
C GLU A 45 -6.04 -0.14 3.96
N LEU A 46 -5.03 -0.93 3.61
CA LEU A 46 -4.94 -2.34 4.03
C LEU A 46 -4.79 -2.48 5.55
N ALA A 47 -4.06 -1.57 6.21
CA ALA A 47 -3.98 -1.55 7.67
C ALA A 47 -5.34 -1.25 8.30
N ARG A 48 -6.16 -0.40 7.68
CA ARG A 48 -7.55 -0.16 8.13
C ARG A 48 -8.45 -1.38 7.92
N VAL A 49 -8.26 -2.15 6.86
CA VAL A 49 -8.94 -3.46 6.68
C VAL A 49 -8.55 -4.44 7.79
N TYR A 50 -7.25 -4.54 8.10
CA TYR A 50 -6.79 -5.37 9.24
C TYR A 50 -7.36 -4.89 10.57
N LEU A 51 -7.43 -3.57 10.79
CA LEU A 51 -8.02 -2.99 11.99
C LEU A 51 -9.50 -3.40 12.13
N ARG A 52 -10.28 -3.32 11.04
CA ARG A 52 -11.68 -3.76 11.01
C ARG A 52 -11.83 -5.25 11.32
N LEU A 53 -10.98 -6.09 10.73
CA LEU A 53 -10.96 -7.53 11.01
C LEU A 53 -10.69 -7.80 12.50
N MET A 54 -9.61 -7.24 13.03
CA MET A 54 -9.20 -7.45 14.42
C MET A 54 -10.24 -6.90 15.41
N TYR A 55 -10.82 -5.74 15.11
CA TYR A 55 -11.89 -5.16 15.91
C TYR A 55 -13.12 -6.07 15.95
N GLY A 56 -13.62 -6.51 14.79
CA GLY A 56 -14.80 -7.37 14.72
C GLY A 56 -14.58 -8.70 15.45
N LEU A 57 -13.40 -9.30 15.32
CA LEU A 57 -13.05 -10.52 16.05
C LEU A 57 -12.96 -10.28 17.56
N ALA A 58 -12.37 -9.16 17.99
CA ALA A 58 -12.30 -8.80 19.41
C ALA A 58 -13.70 -8.63 20.01
N GLU A 59 -14.59 -7.92 19.31
CA GLU A 59 -16.00 -7.75 19.71
C GLU A 59 -16.73 -9.09 19.79
N TYR A 60 -16.56 -9.96 18.78
CA TYR A 60 -17.14 -11.31 18.79
C TYR A 60 -16.71 -12.15 20.00
N HIS A 61 -15.45 -12.01 20.43
CA HIS A 61 -14.91 -12.70 21.62
C HIS A 61 -15.23 -11.99 22.95
N GLY A 62 -16.04 -10.93 22.93
CA GLY A 62 -16.49 -10.23 24.14
C GLY A 62 -15.46 -9.27 24.72
N VAL A 63 -14.46 -8.86 23.94
CA VAL A 63 -13.57 -7.76 24.34
C VAL A 63 -14.39 -6.47 24.42
N PRO A 64 -14.36 -5.74 25.54
CA PRO A 64 -15.11 -4.50 25.67
C PRO A 64 -14.50 -3.44 24.74
N VAL A 65 -15.21 -3.12 23.68
CA VAL A 65 -14.85 -2.09 22.69
C VAL A 65 -15.82 -0.90 22.78
N ALA A 66 -15.31 0.30 22.52
CA ALA A 66 -16.04 1.56 22.79
C ALA A 66 -17.00 2.00 21.66
N ASP A 67 -16.98 1.34 20.50
CA ASP A 67 -17.81 1.68 19.34
C ASP A 67 -18.90 0.62 19.10
N ALA A 68 -19.76 0.44 20.10
CA ALA A 68 -20.89 -0.49 20.02
C ALA A 68 -21.93 -0.05 18.96
N ASP A 69 -22.07 1.25 18.75
CA ASP A 69 -23.05 1.83 17.81
C ASP A 69 -22.53 1.88 16.35
N GLY A 70 -21.27 1.50 16.11
CA GLY A 70 -20.66 1.42 14.78
C GLY A 70 -20.36 2.77 14.10
N PHE A 71 -20.39 3.86 14.85
CA PHE A 71 -20.20 5.23 14.36
C PHE A 71 -18.78 5.46 13.85
N LEU A 72 -17.78 4.85 14.49
CA LEU A 72 -16.36 5.02 14.17
C LEU A 72 -16.04 4.64 12.71
N TRP A 73 -16.70 3.62 12.19
CA TRP A 73 -16.42 3.06 10.85
C TRP A 73 -17.10 3.82 9.71
N GLN A 74 -18.04 4.69 10.04
CA GLN A 74 -18.88 5.44 9.10
C GLN A 74 -18.66 6.95 9.18
N ASN A 75 -18.09 7.47 10.28
CA ASN A 75 -17.84 8.89 10.44
C ASN A 75 -16.74 9.40 9.49
N PRO A 76 -17.03 10.27 8.51
CA PRO A 76 -16.04 10.80 7.59
C PRO A 76 -14.93 11.64 8.25
N GLU A 77 -15.19 12.15 9.46
CA GLU A 77 -14.21 12.92 10.26
C GLU A 77 -13.13 12.00 10.88
N GLU A 78 -13.41 10.70 11.02
CA GLU A 78 -12.53 9.70 11.61
C GLU A 78 -11.65 9.02 10.55
N TYR A 79 -10.90 9.82 9.79
CA TYR A 79 -10.13 9.39 8.60
C TYR A 79 -9.16 8.21 8.83
N LEU A 80 -8.75 7.95 10.08
CA LEU A 80 -7.89 6.82 10.44
C LEU A 80 -8.63 5.47 10.38
N TYR A 81 -9.97 5.46 10.41
CA TYR A 81 -10.81 4.26 10.45
C TYR A 81 -11.61 4.04 9.15
N ILE A 82 -11.68 5.06 8.30
CA ILE A 82 -12.40 5.03 7.04
C ILE A 82 -11.54 4.44 5.93
N VAL A 83 -12.10 3.45 5.25
CA VAL A 83 -11.57 2.91 4.00
C VAL A 83 -12.37 3.54 2.85
N LYS A 84 -11.67 4.08 1.86
CA LYS A 84 -12.29 4.67 0.66
C LYS A 84 -11.71 4.01 -0.58
N ASP A 85 -12.51 3.96 -1.64
CA ASP A 85 -12.02 3.55 -2.94
C ASP A 85 -11.10 4.61 -3.57
N PHE A 86 -10.19 4.15 -4.43
CA PHE A 86 -9.23 5.01 -5.11
C PHE A 86 -9.89 5.70 -6.32
N THR A 87 -9.90 7.04 -6.31
CA THR A 87 -10.54 7.87 -7.34
C THR A 87 -9.87 7.84 -8.72
N PHE A 88 -8.64 7.29 -8.82
CA PHE A 88 -7.83 7.27 -10.04
C PHE A 88 -7.92 5.97 -10.84
N GLN A 89 -8.76 5.01 -10.43
CA GLN A 89 -8.88 3.76 -11.17
C GLN A 89 -9.86 3.92 -12.33
N PRO A 90 -9.44 3.64 -13.58
CA PRO A 90 -10.38 3.59 -14.69
C PRO A 90 -11.40 2.49 -14.39
N VAL A 91 -12.66 2.89 -14.22
CA VAL A 91 -13.84 2.06 -13.87
C VAL A 91 -13.95 0.82 -14.78
N GLU A 92 -13.39 0.87 -15.98
CA GLU A 92 -13.39 -0.22 -16.96
C GLU A 92 -12.41 -1.36 -16.65
N ARG A 93 -11.42 -1.19 -15.76
CA ARG A 93 -10.43 -2.24 -15.41
C ARG A 93 -10.67 -2.94 -14.09
N PHE A 94 -11.50 -2.39 -13.20
CA PHE A 94 -11.59 -2.87 -11.82
C PHE A 94 -13.01 -2.81 -11.27
N SER A 95 -13.62 -3.97 -11.04
CA SER A 95 -14.94 -4.08 -10.39
C SER A 95 -14.87 -4.24 -8.87
N PHE A 96 -13.66 -4.25 -8.30
CA PHE A 96 -13.46 -4.50 -6.87
C PHE A 96 -13.44 -3.18 -6.08
N SER A 97 -14.36 -3.07 -5.12
CA SER A 97 -14.43 -1.97 -4.16
C SER A 97 -13.78 -2.39 -2.84
N LEU A 98 -12.72 -1.69 -2.47
CA LEU A 98 -12.03 -1.90 -1.19
C LEU A 98 -12.91 -1.43 -0.03
N GLU A 99 -13.66 -0.35 -0.23
CA GLU A 99 -14.62 0.15 0.74
C GLU A 99 -15.66 -0.92 1.10
N GLN A 100 -16.36 -1.45 0.09
CA GLN A 100 -17.36 -2.51 0.29
C GLN A 100 -16.75 -3.77 0.89
N PHE A 101 -15.59 -4.19 0.39
CA PHE A 101 -14.89 -5.35 0.92
C PHE A 101 -14.53 -5.17 2.40
N SER A 102 -14.03 -3.99 2.78
CA SER A 102 -13.64 -3.71 4.16
C SER A 102 -14.82 -3.77 5.13
N GLN A 103 -16.02 -3.36 4.67
CA GLN A 103 -17.24 -3.46 5.46
C GLN A 103 -17.69 -4.93 5.60
N GLN A 104 -17.65 -5.69 4.51
CA GLN A 104 -17.96 -7.13 4.54
C GLN A 104 -17.06 -7.88 5.53
N ILE A 105 -15.76 -7.58 5.54
CA ILE A 105 -14.81 -8.16 6.51
C ILE A 105 -15.19 -7.83 7.96
N LEU A 106 -15.55 -6.58 8.24
CA LEU A 106 -16.00 -6.18 9.59
C LEU A 106 -17.24 -6.97 10.02
N ASP A 107 -18.24 -7.05 9.14
CA ASP A 107 -19.52 -7.71 9.43
C ASP A 107 -19.34 -9.22 9.67
N MET A 108 -18.52 -9.88 8.84
CA MET A 108 -18.18 -11.29 9.02
C MET A 108 -17.38 -11.54 10.29
N ALA A 109 -16.45 -10.64 10.64
CA ALA A 109 -15.64 -10.73 11.84
C ALA A 109 -16.48 -10.60 13.12
N LYS A 110 -17.37 -9.61 13.18
CA LYS A 110 -18.33 -9.45 14.30
C LYS A 110 -19.25 -10.67 14.49
N GLN A 111 -19.49 -11.43 13.43
CA GLN A 111 -20.30 -12.65 13.46
C GLN A 111 -19.47 -13.93 13.68
N GLY A 112 -18.15 -13.83 13.82
CA GLY A 112 -17.27 -14.99 14.00
C GLY A 112 -17.24 -15.95 12.81
N GLN A 113 -17.41 -15.44 11.58
CA GLN A 113 -17.50 -16.26 10.37
C GLN A 113 -16.11 -16.64 9.80
N TYR A 114 -15.28 -17.34 10.59
CA TYR A 114 -13.89 -17.67 10.25
C TYR A 114 -13.72 -18.31 8.87
N THR A 115 -14.50 -19.35 8.55
CA THR A 115 -14.39 -20.05 7.27
C THR A 115 -14.68 -19.14 6.08
N LYS A 116 -15.63 -18.21 6.22
CA LYS A 116 -15.94 -17.24 5.16
C LYS A 116 -14.84 -16.18 5.04
N LEU A 117 -14.34 -15.68 6.18
CA LEU A 117 -13.21 -14.76 6.21
C LEU A 117 -11.99 -15.37 5.50
N GLU A 118 -11.63 -16.61 5.81
CA GLU A 118 -10.54 -17.31 5.13
C GLU A 118 -10.78 -17.45 3.63
N SER A 119 -12.02 -17.76 3.22
CA SER A 119 -12.36 -17.89 1.80
C SER A 119 -12.32 -16.59 1.01
N GLU A 120 -12.48 -15.43 1.66
CA GLU A 120 -12.37 -14.13 0.99
C GLU A 120 -10.92 -13.79 0.61
N PHE A 121 -9.91 -14.36 1.28
CA PHE A 121 -8.49 -14.09 1.00
C PHE A 121 -7.87 -15.12 0.05
N ASP A 122 -8.54 -15.37 -1.07
CA ASP A 122 -8.06 -16.27 -2.11
C ASP A 122 -7.00 -15.63 -3.03
N ALA A 123 -6.53 -16.41 -4.03
CA ALA A 123 -5.53 -15.93 -4.99
C ALA A 123 -6.04 -14.76 -5.84
N LYS A 124 -7.35 -14.72 -6.14
CA LYS A 124 -7.97 -13.64 -6.90
C LYS A 124 -7.98 -12.36 -6.07
N ARG A 125 -8.42 -12.43 -4.82
CA ARG A 125 -8.42 -11.28 -3.90
C ARG A 125 -7.02 -10.75 -3.67
N LYS A 126 -6.03 -11.63 -3.56
CA LYS A 126 -4.62 -11.21 -3.49
C LYS A 126 -4.23 -10.37 -4.71
N GLN A 127 -4.53 -10.82 -5.93
CA GLN A 127 -4.26 -10.06 -7.15
C GLN A 127 -4.99 -8.72 -7.15
N GLU A 128 -6.26 -8.71 -6.71
CA GLU A 128 -7.06 -7.50 -6.64
C GLU A 128 -6.41 -6.46 -5.70
N LEU A 129 -6.04 -6.87 -4.48
CA LEU A 129 -5.37 -6.02 -3.50
C LEU A 129 -3.97 -5.56 -3.98
N MET A 130 -3.27 -6.38 -4.77
CA MET A 130 -1.98 -6.00 -5.35
C MET A 130 -2.13 -4.92 -6.41
N GLN A 131 -3.16 -5.02 -7.25
CA GLN A 131 -3.47 -4.03 -8.28
C GLN A 131 -3.93 -2.68 -7.69
N LEU A 132 -4.54 -2.71 -6.50
CA LEU A 132 -4.83 -1.50 -5.71
C LEU A 132 -3.59 -0.85 -5.07
N ASN A 133 -2.39 -1.41 -5.25
CA ASN A 133 -1.15 -0.89 -4.68
C ASN A 133 -1.13 -0.77 -3.15
N LEU A 134 -1.80 -1.71 -2.47
CA LEU A 134 -1.99 -1.68 -1.02
C LEU A 134 -0.82 -2.22 -0.18
N PHE A 135 0.02 -3.06 -0.78
CA PHE A 135 1.10 -3.72 -0.05
C PHE A 135 2.34 -2.82 0.05
N HIS A 136 2.77 -2.51 1.27
CA HIS A 136 4.03 -1.79 1.49
C HIS A 136 5.23 -2.72 1.23
N HIS A 137 6.28 -2.22 0.58
CA HIS A 137 7.56 -2.93 0.45
C HIS A 137 8.37 -2.64 1.71
N SER A 138 8.23 -3.48 2.75
CA SER A 138 8.91 -3.28 4.03
C SER A 138 10.41 -3.62 4.00
N SER A 139 10.86 -4.42 3.03
CA SER A 139 12.28 -4.65 2.74
C SER A 139 12.81 -3.58 1.80
N ASP A 140 12.87 -2.34 2.29
CA ASP A 140 13.59 -1.29 1.58
C ASP A 140 15.08 -1.44 1.92
N ASP A 141 15.92 -1.65 0.91
CA ASP A 141 17.39 -1.62 1.02
C ASP A 141 17.91 -0.16 1.07
N SER A 142 17.00 0.81 1.24
CA SER A 142 17.38 2.21 1.43
C SER A 142 18.13 2.36 2.76
N PHE A 143 19.45 2.50 2.68
CA PHE A 143 20.20 3.26 3.67
C PHE A 143 19.43 4.56 3.93
N ALA A 144 18.87 4.67 5.13
CA ALA A 144 17.88 5.65 5.58
C ALA A 144 18.21 7.12 5.21
N LEU A 145 17.96 7.50 3.96
CA LEU A 145 18.10 8.86 3.44
C LEU A 145 16.81 9.18 2.68
N LYS A 146 15.73 9.39 3.44
CA LYS A 146 14.46 9.86 2.87
C LYS A 146 14.72 11.13 2.03
N PRO A 147 14.15 11.23 0.82
CA PRO A 147 14.26 12.44 0.02
C PRO A 147 13.67 13.63 0.78
N LEU A 148 14.40 14.74 0.84
CA LEU A 148 13.94 16.02 1.36
C LEU A 148 13.22 16.80 0.26
N TRP A 149 12.04 17.34 0.55
CA TRP A 149 11.31 18.21 -0.37
C TRP A 149 12.01 19.57 -0.49
N ASP A 150 12.50 19.91 -1.68
CA ASP A 150 13.06 21.22 -2.01
C ASP A 150 11.95 22.12 -2.58
N LYS A 151 11.47 23.05 -1.75
CA LYS A 151 10.42 24.02 -2.14
C LYS A 151 10.85 24.96 -3.26
N SER A 152 12.15 25.24 -3.41
CA SER A 152 12.64 26.19 -4.42
C SER A 152 12.63 25.60 -5.83
N GLN A 153 12.78 24.28 -5.94
CA GLN A 153 12.80 23.56 -7.21
C GLN A 153 11.59 22.67 -7.43
N GLY A 154 10.68 22.59 -6.45
CA GLY A 154 9.45 21.80 -6.54
C GLY A 154 9.71 20.31 -6.71
N CYS A 155 10.81 19.79 -6.17
CA CYS A 155 11.22 18.40 -6.35
C CYS A 155 11.81 17.81 -5.06
N TYR A 156 11.87 16.48 -4.99
CA TYR A 156 12.51 15.76 -3.89
C TYR A 156 14.01 15.58 -4.17
N LYS A 157 14.87 15.96 -3.21
CA LYS A 157 16.33 15.81 -3.27
C LYS A 157 16.84 14.86 -2.20
N ARG A 158 17.92 14.12 -2.48
CA ARG A 158 18.54 13.24 -1.48
C ARG A 158 19.18 14.10 -0.37
N ALA A 159 18.94 13.74 0.89
CA ALA A 159 19.67 14.34 2.00
C ALA A 159 21.18 14.05 1.83
N SER A 160 21.99 15.10 1.76
CA SER A 160 23.45 15.01 1.81
C SER A 160 23.90 15.66 3.11
N TYR A 161 24.64 14.90 3.93
CA TYR A 161 25.40 15.39 5.07
C TYR A 161 26.88 15.39 4.69
#